data_AF-A0A098YPG8-F1
#
_entry.id   AF-A0A098YPG8-F1
#
_cell.length_a   1.000
_cell.length_b   1.000
_cell.length_c   1.000
_cell.angle_alpha   90.00
_cell.angle_beta   90.00
_cell.angle_gamma   90.00
#
_symmetry.space_group_name_H-M   'P 1'
#
loop_
_entity.id
_entity.type
_entity.pdbx_description
1 polymer ?
#
loop_
_entity_poly.entity_id
_entity_poly.type
_entity_poly.pdbx_seq_one_letter_code
_entity_poly.pdbx_strand_id
1 'polypeptide(L)' 'MAQNIEHSNLIKDKLKERGRTQTWLAKQLGMSFSMTNAYVCNRKQPNLATIFKVADLLGVSPKDLIV' A
#
# COMPACT_ATOMS: atom_id res chain seq x y z
N MET A 1 15.29 2.77 17.40
CA MET A 1 14.33 3.40 16.48
C MET A 1 13.16 2.44 16.30
N ALA A 2 12.05 2.75 16.96
CA ALA A 2 10.85 1.91 17.05
C ALA A 2 10.15 1.81 15.67
N GLN A 3 9.47 0.74 15.26
CA GLN A 3 8.71 -0.26 16.01
C GLN A 3 8.72 -1.63 15.31
N ASN A 4 8.81 -2.68 16.13
CA ASN A 4 8.40 -4.05 15.82
C ASN A 4 6.87 -4.10 15.89
N ILE A 5 6.16 -4.19 14.76
CA ILE A 5 4.72 -4.48 14.72
C ILE A 5 4.47 -5.48 13.60
N GLU A 6 4.29 -6.73 14.01
CA GLU A 6 3.84 -7.87 13.23
C GLU A 6 2.33 -7.74 12.98
N HIS A 7 1.96 -6.88 12.02
CA HIS A 7 0.74 -7.03 11.23
C HIS A 7 1.17 -6.78 9.78
N SER A 8 1.46 -7.87 9.08
CA SER A 8 1.88 -7.85 7.67
C SER A 8 0.70 -7.38 6.83
N ASN A 9 0.71 -6.09 6.50
CA ASN A 9 -0.22 -5.54 5.52
C ASN A 9 0.35 -5.85 4.14
N LEU A 10 -0.40 -6.56 3.30
CA LEU A 10 0.03 -7.02 1.97
C LEU A 10 0.60 -5.87 1.12
N ILE A 11 -0.01 -4.68 1.17
CA ILE A 11 0.49 -3.48 0.47
C ILE A 11 1.90 -3.10 0.95
N LYS A 12 2.18 -3.20 2.25
CA LYS A 12 3.50 -2.88 2.83
C LYS A 12 4.56 -3.86 2.36
N ASP A 13 4.24 -5.15 2.34
CA ASP A 13 5.14 -6.19 1.87
C ASP A 13 5.38 -6.06 0.37
N LYS A 14 4.34 -5.87 -0.45
CA LYS A 14 4.49 -5.64 -1.89
C LYS A 14 5.29 -4.39 -2.21
N LEU A 15 5.16 -3.31 -1.42
CA LEU A 15 5.99 -2.12 -1.55
C LEU A 15 7.47 -2.42 -1.25
N LYS A 16 7.75 -3.19 -0.18
CA LYS A 16 9.11 -3.60 0.18
C LYS A 16 9.74 -4.53 -0.84
N GLU A 17 9.01 -5.54 -1.32
CA GLU A 17 9.49 -6.47 -2.37
C GLU A 17 9.89 -5.73 -3.64
N ARG A 18 9.17 -4.65 -3.98
CA ARG A 18 9.47 -3.80 -5.14
C ARG A 18 10.48 -2.68 -4.85
N GLY A 19 10.97 -2.54 -3.61
CA GLY A 19 11.89 -1.46 -3.21
C GLY A 19 11.28 -0.05 -3.36
N ARG A 20 9.95 0.08 -3.27
CA ARG A 20 9.23 1.35 -3.42
C ARG A 20 8.87 1.93 -2.04
N THR A 21 8.91 3.26 -1.94
CA THR A 21 8.52 3.96 -0.72
C THR A 21 7.02 4.27 -0.68
N GLN A 22 6.47 4.45 0.52
CA GLN A 22 5.10 4.92 0.70
C GLN A 22 4.87 6.32 0.08
N THR A 23 5.89 7.18 0.12
CA THR A 23 5.87 8.50 -0.54
C THR A 23 5.73 8.39 -2.05
N TRP A 24 6.36 7.37 -2.66
CA TRP A 24 6.20 7.09 -4.08
C TRP A 24 4.76 6.68 -4.42
N LEU A 25 4.18 5.77 -3.64
CA LEU A 25 2.80 5.34 -3.85
C LEU A 25 1.80 6.51 -3.69
N ALA A 26 1.99 7.36 -2.68
CA ALA A 26 1.17 8.56 -2.48
C ALA A 26 1.23 9.50 -3.69
N LYS A 27 2.43 9.72 -4.24
CA LYS A 27 2.63 10.54 -5.44
C LYS A 27 1.95 9.94 -6.67
N GLN A 28 2.01 8.62 -6.85
CA GLN A 28 1.37 7.94 -7.99
C GLN A 28 -0.15 7.90 -7.88
N LEU A 29 -0.69 7.75 -6.68
CA LEU A 29 -2.14 7.81 -6.44
C LEU A 29 -2.69 9.24 -6.45
N GLY A 30 -1.84 10.27 -6.43
CA GLY A 30 -2.25 11.66 -6.27
C GLY A 30 -2.90 11.93 -4.91
N MET A 31 -2.52 11.15 -3.89
CA MET A 31 -3.10 11.21 -2.54
C MET A 31 -2.08 11.70 -1.53
N SER A 32 -2.56 12.18 -0.39
CA SER A 32 -1.67 12.56 0.72
C SER A 32 -0.95 11.34 1.28
N PHE A 33 0.25 11.57 1.82
CA PHE A 33 1.02 10.54 2.51
C PHE A 33 0.22 9.91 3.65
N SER A 34 -0.53 10.73 4.39
CA SER A 34 -1.39 10.30 5.50
C SER A 34 -2.49 9.33 5.05
N MET A 35 -3.11 9.57 3.89
CA MET A 35 -4.10 8.64 3.30
C MET A 35 -3.46 7.32 2.89
N THR A 36 -2.31 7.38 2.23
CA THR A 36 -1.58 6.17 1.83
C THR A 36 -1.13 5.37 3.06
N ASN A 37 -0.65 6.05 4.10
CA ASN A 37 -0.30 5.42 5.36
C ASN A 37 -1.52 4.78 6.06
N ALA A 38 -2.70 5.39 5.97
CA ALA A 38 -3.93 4.79 6.51
C ALA A 38 -4.26 3.45 5.83
N TYR A 39 -4.05 3.34 4.50
CA TYR A 39 -4.19 2.08 3.77
C TYR A 39 -3.11 1.07 4.16
N VAL A 40 -1.85 1.51 4.22
CA VAL A 40 -0.71 0.64 4.53
C VAL A 40 -0.69 0.18 5.99
N CYS A 41 -1.35 0.89 6.91
CA CYS A 41 -1.54 0.49 8.30
C CYS A 41 -2.88 -0.22 8.57
N ASN A 42 -3.66 -0.56 7.52
CA ASN A 42 -4.99 -1.14 7.63
C ASN A 42 -5.96 -0.35 8.55
N ARG A 43 -5.71 0.95 8.71
CA ARG A 43 -6.59 1.86 9.46
C ARG A 43 -7.83 2.25 8.65
N LYS A 44 -7.71 2.19 7.32
CA LYS A 44 -8.78 2.45 6.36
C LYS A 44 -8.66 1.46 5.22
N GLN A 45 -9.77 0.89 4.79
CA GLN A 45 -9.81 0.05 3.60
C GLN A 45 -9.75 0.93 2.34
N PRO A 46 -8.83 0.66 1.39
CA PRO A 46 -8.84 1.32 0.09
C PRO A 46 -10.04 0.86 -0.74
N ASN A 47 -10.57 1.77 -1.55
CA ASN A 47 -11.62 1.40 -2.50
C ASN A 47 -11.04 0.46 -3.57
N LEU A 48 -11.90 -0.35 -4.18
CA LEU A 48 -11.54 -1.22 -5.31
C LEU A 48 -10.72 -0.46 -6.38
N ALA A 49 -11.15 0.72 -6.78
CA ALA A 49 -10.43 1.55 -7.75
C ALA A 49 -8.98 1.88 -7.32
N THR A 50 -8.76 2.13 -6.02
CA THR A 50 -7.43 2.37 -5.47
C THR A 50 -6.61 1.09 -5.47
N ILE A 51 -7.22 -0.05 -5.11
CA ILE A 51 -6.54 -1.35 -5.14
C ILE A 51 -6.08 -1.70 -6.55
N PHE A 52 -6.95 -1.55 -7.56
CA PHE A 52 -6.57 -1.77 -8.96
C PHE A 52 -5.43 -0.85 -9.41
N LYS A 53 -5.45 0.44 -9.03
CA LYS A 53 -4.35 1.37 -9.33
C LYS A 53 -3.05 0.94 -8.65
N VAL A 54 -3.10 0.55 -7.37
CA VAL A 54 -1.93 0.07 -6.62
C VAL A 54 -1.39 -1.22 -7.26
N ALA A 55 -2.28 -2.13 -7.66
CA ALA A 55 -1.95 -3.38 -8.34
C ALA A 55 -1.22 -3.14 -9.66
N ASP A 56 -1.75 -2.23 -10.48
CA ASP A 56 -1.18 -1.82 -11.76
C ASP A 56 0.21 -1.18 -11.58
N LEU A 57 0.33 -0.24 -10.63
CA LEU A 57 1.59 0.44 -10.31
C LEU A 57 2.67 -0.51 -9.78
N LEU A 58 2.28 -1.54 -9.04
CA LEU A 58 3.20 -2.54 -8.46
C LEU A 58 3.40 -3.76 -9.37
N GLY A 59 2.62 -3.87 -10.46
CA GLY A 59 2.59 -5.04 -11.32
C GLY A 59 2.28 -6.33 -10.56
N VAL A 60 1.29 -6.30 -9.67
CA VAL A 60 0.81 -7.46 -8.88
C VAL A 60 -0.67 -7.67 -9.14
N SER A 61 -1.22 -8.86 -8.87
CA SER A 61 -2.65 -9.05 -9.06
C SER A 61 -3.41 -8.31 -7.95
N PRO A 62 -4.57 -7.68 -8.23
CA PRO A 62 -5.42 -7.08 -7.21
C PRO A 62 -5.84 -8.08 -6.11
N LYS A 63 -5.92 -9.37 -6.48
CA LYS A 63 -6.17 -10.48 -5.55
C LYS A 63 -5.05 -10.68 -4.52
N ASP A 64 -3.82 -10.33 -4.86
CA ASP A 64 -2.68 -10.38 -3.93
C ASP A 64 -2.70 -9.23 -2.91
N LEU A 65 -3.60 -8.25 -3.11
CA LEU A 65 -3.75 -7.06 -2.26
C LEU A 65 -5.05 -7.10 -1.43
N ILE A 66 -5.91 -8.09 -1.64
CA ILE A 66 -7.20 -8.28 -0.97
C ILE A 66 -7.17 -9.65 -0.27
N VAL A 67 -7.34 -9.69 1.05
CA VAL A 67 -7.61 -10.92 1.83
C VAL A 67 -8.90 -10.77 2.62
#